data_AF-A0A4Q5LXP0-F1
#
_entry.id   AF-A0A4Q5LXP0-F1
#
_cell.length_a   1.000
_cell.length_b   1.000
_cell.length_c   1.000
_cell.angle_alpha   90.00
_cell.angle_beta   90.00
_cell.angle_gamma   90.00
#
_symmetry.space_group_name_H-M   'P 1'
#
loop_
_entity.id
_entity.type
_entity.pdbx_description
1 polymer ?
#
loop_
_entity_poly.entity_id
_entity_poly.type
_entity_poly.pdbx_seq_one_letter_code
_entity_poly.pdbx_strand_id
1 'polypeptide(L)'
;MKTLRYFIGPEILWLLAFICVRYLGKYNISMQGRYNDTIENMAYLVPLFLVITCMSIYGIAIAPKEFLLIRIIFVSIIGSHSVFSVCAESHTAGGPGAGMIYLVGICFTIVCLVIASIVKLFFFVLK
;
A
#
# COMPACT_ATOMS: atom_id res chain seq x y z
N MET A 1 -9.41 -25.71 -7.25
CA MET A 1 -9.64 -24.24 -7.24
C MET A 1 -9.89 -23.63 -5.84
N LYS A 2 -9.77 -24.36 -4.73
CA LYS A 2 -9.95 -23.78 -3.37
C LYS A 2 -8.74 -22.93 -2.93
N THR A 3 -7.52 -23.33 -3.30
CA THR A 3 -6.27 -22.64 -2.95
C THR A 3 -6.16 -21.24 -3.56
N LEU A 4 -6.52 -21.06 -4.83
CA LEU A 4 -6.48 -19.75 -5.51
C LEU A 4 -7.35 -18.68 -4.83
N ARG A 5 -8.44 -19.07 -4.14
CA ARG A 5 -9.31 -18.13 -3.40
C ARG A 5 -8.59 -17.43 -2.25
N TYR A 6 -7.55 -18.06 -1.69
CA TYR A 6 -6.75 -17.46 -0.61
C TYR A 6 -5.58 -16.62 -1.14
N PHE A 7 -5.15 -16.84 -2.38
CA PHE A 7 -4.09 -16.03 -3.02
C PHE A 7 -4.62 -14.69 -3.57
N ILE A 8 -5.93 -14.53 -3.77
CA ILE A 8 -6.51 -13.27 -4.24
C ILE A 8 -6.95 -12.46 -3.02
N GLY A 9 -5.98 -11.80 -2.39
CA GLY A 9 -6.18 -11.02 -1.18
C GLY A 9 -5.32 -9.75 -1.13
N PRO A 10 -5.68 -8.79 -0.26
CA PRO A 10 -4.88 -7.58 -0.06
C PRO A 10 -3.43 -7.89 0.35
N GLU A 11 -3.19 -9.02 1.00
CA GLU A 11 -1.88 -9.44 1.50
C GLU A 11 -0.85 -9.55 0.38
N ILE A 12 -1.25 -10.15 -0.74
CA ILE A 12 -0.36 -10.35 -1.89
C ILE A 12 -0.09 -9.04 -2.63
N LEU A 13 -1.06 -8.14 -2.70
CA LEU A 13 -0.85 -6.82 -3.30
C LEU A 13 0.21 -6.02 -2.53
N TRP A 14 0.10 -6.00 -1.19
CA TRP A 14 1.09 -5.33 -0.35
C TRP A 14 2.45 -6.02 -0.34
N LEU A 15 2.49 -7.36 -0.37
CA LEU A 15 3.73 -8.11 -0.49
C LEU A 15 4.45 -7.80 -1.81
N LEU A 16 3.72 -7.77 -2.92
CA LEU A 16 4.29 -7.42 -4.23
C LEU A 16 4.83 -5.99 -4.23
N ALA A 17 4.08 -5.03 -3.66
CA ALA A 17 4.55 -3.67 -3.53
C ALA A 17 5.83 -3.56 -2.70
N PHE A 18 5.89 -4.27 -1.56
CA PHE A 18 7.09 -4.33 -0.72
C PHE A 18 8.30 -4.85 -1.50
N ILE A 19 8.13 -5.95 -2.24
CA ILE A 19 9.20 -6.53 -3.06
C ILE A 19 9.66 -5.51 -4.13
N CYS A 20 8.73 -4.90 -4.87
CA CYS A 20 9.03 -3.92 -5.90
C CYS A 20 9.80 -2.71 -5.34
N VAL A 21 9.31 -2.13 -4.24
CA VAL A 21 9.93 -0.98 -3.58
C VAL A 21 11.32 -1.34 -3.05
N ARG A 22 11.50 -2.55 -2.50
CA ARG A 22 12.80 -3.02 -2.03
C ARG A 22 13.83 -3.14 -3.15
N TYR A 23 13.42 -3.63 -4.32
CA TYR A 23 14.31 -3.67 -5.49
C TYR A 23 14.66 -2.28 -6.01
N LEU A 24 13.66 -1.41 -6.14
CA LEU A 24 13.87 -0.02 -6.55
C LEU A 24 14.81 0.71 -5.56
N GLY A 25 14.59 0.51 -4.27
CA GLY A 25 15.35 1.12 -3.20
C GLY A 25 16.82 0.73 -3.22
N LYS A 26 17.11 -0.57 -3.39
CA LYS A 26 18.48 -1.07 -3.58
C LYS A 26 19.17 -0.40 -4.77
N TYR A 27 18.44 -0.21 -5.87
CA TYR A 27 18.96 0.46 -7.05
C TYR A 27 19.21 1.96 -6.81
N ASN A 28 18.31 2.65 -6.11
CA ASN A 28 18.47 4.07 -5.77
C ASN A 28 19.72 4.33 -4.93
N ILE A 29 19.97 3.50 -3.91
CA ILE A 29 21.18 3.58 -3.08
C ILE A 29 22.43 3.40 -3.96
N SER A 30 22.43 2.43 -4.87
CA SER A 30 23.57 2.20 -5.78
C SER A 30 23.84 3.36 -6.74
N MET A 31 22.81 4.15 -7.07
CA MET A 31 22.88 5.32 -7.95
C MET A 31 22.95 6.65 -7.20
N GLN A 32 23.34 6.62 -5.92
CA GLN A 32 23.54 7.82 -5.08
C GLN A 32 22.32 8.77 -5.06
N GLY A 33 21.10 8.23 -5.01
CA GLY A 33 19.89 9.02 -4.81
C GLY A 33 19.21 9.56 -6.07
N ARG A 34 19.59 9.05 -7.26
CA ARG A 34 18.99 9.47 -8.55
C ARG A 34 17.45 9.41 -8.59
N TYR A 35 16.83 8.57 -7.79
CA TYR A 35 15.38 8.33 -7.74
C TYR A 35 14.73 8.84 -6.44
N ASN A 36 15.37 9.74 -5.69
CA ASN A 36 14.79 10.29 -4.46
C ASN A 36 13.39 10.88 -4.67
N ASP A 37 13.20 11.69 -5.71
CA ASP A 37 11.88 12.25 -6.04
C ASP A 37 10.84 11.16 -6.33
N THR A 38 11.27 10.04 -6.94
CA THR A 38 10.37 8.91 -7.20
C THR A 38 9.96 8.24 -5.89
N ILE A 39 10.91 8.04 -4.97
CA ILE A 39 10.67 7.47 -3.64
C ILE A 39 9.77 8.39 -2.81
N GLU A 40 9.96 9.70 -2.89
CA GLU A 40 9.09 10.69 -2.23
C GLU A 40 7.67 10.64 -2.76
N ASN A 41 7.51 10.60 -4.09
CA ASN A 41 6.20 10.48 -4.72
C ASN A 41 5.49 9.16 -4.37
N MET A 42 6.23 8.08 -4.07
CA MET A 42 5.64 6.82 -3.61
C MET A 42 4.84 6.99 -2.31
N ALA A 43 5.16 7.95 -1.45
CA ALA A 43 4.39 8.24 -0.24
C ALA A 43 2.92 8.59 -0.55
N TYR A 44 2.63 9.11 -1.74
CA TYR A 44 1.27 9.46 -2.18
C TYR A 44 0.70 8.43 -3.16
N LEU A 45 1.51 7.96 -4.11
CA LEU A 45 1.05 7.09 -5.17
C LEU A 45 0.77 5.66 -4.65
N VAL A 46 1.64 5.12 -3.81
CA VAL A 46 1.48 3.74 -3.31
C VAL A 46 0.20 3.59 -2.49
N PRO A 47 -0.12 4.45 -1.51
CA PRO A 47 -1.35 4.30 -0.74
C PRO A 47 -2.58 4.45 -1.61
N LEU A 48 -2.59 5.44 -2.51
CA LEU A 48 -3.71 5.69 -3.40
C LEU A 48 -4.00 4.46 -4.27
N PHE A 49 -3.01 3.97 -5.00
CA PHE A 49 -3.22 2.86 -5.92
C PHE A 49 -3.44 1.53 -5.20
N LEU A 50 -2.70 1.22 -4.13
CA LEU A 50 -2.87 -0.04 -3.43
C LEU A 50 -4.19 -0.13 -2.68
N VAL A 51 -4.62 0.94 -2.01
CA VAL A 51 -5.91 0.93 -1.31
C VAL A 51 -7.06 0.78 -2.31
N ILE A 52 -7.03 1.51 -3.43
CA ILE A 52 -8.03 1.36 -4.50
C ILE A 52 -8.02 -0.07 -5.06
N THR A 53 -6.84 -0.61 -5.34
CA THR A 53 -6.71 -1.98 -5.87
C THR A 53 -7.21 -3.02 -4.86
N CYS A 54 -6.91 -2.86 -3.57
CA CYS A 54 -7.44 -3.72 -2.52
C CYS A 54 -8.97 -3.65 -2.45
N MET A 55 -9.56 -2.45 -2.56
CA MET A 55 -11.02 -2.29 -2.57
C MET A 55 -11.66 -2.89 -3.82
N SER A 56 -10.95 -2.91 -4.96
CA SER A 56 -11.43 -3.55 -6.19
C SER A 56 -11.65 -5.06 -6.05
N ILE A 57 -11.03 -5.71 -5.05
CA ILE A 57 -11.26 -7.13 -4.72
C ILE A 57 -12.75 -7.39 -4.40
N TYR A 58 -13.49 -6.38 -3.95
CA TYR A 58 -14.95 -6.49 -3.80
C TYR A 58 -15.68 -6.77 -5.11
N GLY A 59 -15.15 -6.36 -6.26
CA GLY A 59 -15.71 -6.67 -7.58
C GLY A 59 -15.43 -8.11 -8.06
N ILE A 60 -14.47 -8.81 -7.45
CA ILE A 60 -14.09 -10.17 -7.86
C ILE A 60 -15.08 -11.17 -7.26
N ALA A 61 -15.92 -11.81 -8.09
CA ALA A 61 -16.96 -12.75 -7.63
C ALA A 61 -16.42 -13.93 -6.81
N ILE A 62 -15.19 -14.36 -7.08
CA ILE A 62 -14.56 -15.54 -6.47
C ILE A 62 -13.88 -15.22 -5.13
N ALA A 63 -13.64 -13.93 -4.83
CA ALA A 63 -12.92 -13.53 -3.63
C ALA A 63 -13.79 -13.66 -2.36
N PRO A 64 -13.24 -14.16 -1.24
CA PRO A 64 -13.97 -14.26 0.02
C PRO A 64 -14.36 -12.85 0.51
N LYS A 65 -15.65 -12.64 0.76
CA LYS A 65 -16.19 -11.33 1.20
C LYS A 65 -16.29 -11.20 2.71
N GLU A 66 -16.33 -12.31 3.42
CA GLU A 66 -16.35 -12.35 4.89
C GLU A 66 -15.13 -11.61 5.43
N PHE A 67 -15.39 -10.60 6.27
CA PHE A 67 -14.36 -9.75 6.91
C PHE A 67 -13.39 -9.06 5.93
N LEU A 68 -13.71 -8.98 4.64
CA LEU A 68 -12.80 -8.45 3.63
C LEU A 68 -12.40 -6.99 3.92
N LEU A 69 -13.32 -6.16 4.44
CA LEU A 69 -13.02 -4.76 4.78
C LEU A 69 -11.98 -4.67 5.90
N ILE A 70 -12.20 -5.43 6.97
CA ILE A 70 -11.29 -5.47 8.13
C ILE A 70 -9.92 -6.01 7.69
N ARG A 71 -9.89 -7.05 6.85
CA ARG A 71 -8.65 -7.56 6.26
C ARG A 71 -7.92 -6.49 5.44
N ILE A 72 -8.63 -5.79 4.55
CA ILE A 72 -8.04 -4.70 3.75
C ILE A 72 -7.43 -3.63 4.67
N ILE A 73 -8.16 -3.21 5.70
CA ILE A 73 -7.68 -2.19 6.65
C ILE A 73 -6.41 -2.67 7.35
N PHE A 74 -6.46 -3.83 8.01
CA PHE A 74 -5.35 -4.32 8.82
C PHE A 74 -4.09 -4.60 7.97
N VAL A 75 -4.28 -5.27 6.83
CA VAL A 75 -3.20 -5.59 5.90
C VAL A 75 -2.61 -4.32 5.29
N SER A 76 -3.42 -3.30 5.00
CA SER A 76 -2.90 -2.04 4.44
C SER A 76 -2.13 -1.22 5.47
N ILE A 77 -2.46 -1.30 6.76
CA ILE A 77 -1.67 -0.67 7.82
C ILE A 77 -0.31 -1.37 7.96
N ILE A 78 -0.31 -2.70 8.04
CA ILE A 78 0.94 -3.48 8.14
C ILE A 78 1.78 -3.37 6.86
N GLY A 79 1.13 -3.45 5.71
CA GLY A 79 1.75 -3.33 4.40
C GLY A 79 2.37 -1.96 4.20
N SER A 80 1.66 -0.88 4.57
CA SER A 80 2.19 0.48 4.46
C SER A 80 3.39 0.69 5.37
N HIS A 81 3.34 0.21 6.62
CA HIS A 81 4.50 0.21 7.51
C HIS A 81 5.73 -0.45 6.86
N SER A 82 5.54 -1.66 6.32
CA SER A 82 6.62 -2.44 5.71
C SER A 82 7.18 -1.76 4.46
N VAL A 83 6.32 -1.25 3.58
CA VAL A 83 6.71 -0.59 2.33
C VAL A 83 7.43 0.73 2.62
N PHE A 84 6.89 1.57 3.49
CA PHE A 84 7.44 2.89 3.73
C PHE A 84 8.68 2.88 4.62
N SER A 85 8.88 1.86 5.47
CA SER A 85 10.17 1.64 6.13
C SER A 85 11.27 1.47 5.09
N VAL A 86 11.01 0.65 4.07
CA VAL A 86 11.95 0.44 2.97
C VAL A 86 12.14 1.70 2.13
N CYS A 87 11.07 2.45 1.82
CA CYS A 87 11.20 3.75 1.14
C CYS A 87 12.12 4.70 1.92
N ALA A 88 11.91 4.82 3.23
CA ALA A 88 12.72 5.70 4.08
C ALA A 88 14.19 5.27 4.13
N GLU A 89 14.46 3.96 4.27
CA GLU A 89 15.82 3.39 4.22
C GLU A 89 16.49 3.60 2.85
N SER A 90 15.70 3.69 1.80
CA SER A 90 16.18 3.80 0.42
C SER A 90 16.37 5.23 -0.07
N HIS A 91 15.84 6.21 0.67
CA HIS A 91 16.16 7.62 0.48
C HIS A 91 17.59 7.86 0.96
N THR A 92 18.34 8.74 0.29
CA THR A 92 19.77 8.99 0.61
C THR A 92 19.99 9.12 2.11
N ALA A 93 20.84 8.20 2.61
CA ALA A 93 20.97 7.88 4.03
C ALA A 93 21.10 9.15 4.90
N GLY A 94 20.04 9.44 5.68
CA GLY A 94 20.06 10.49 6.69
C GLY A 94 19.68 11.89 6.23
N GLY A 95 19.23 12.08 4.99
CA GLY A 95 18.65 13.37 4.58
C GLY A 95 17.38 13.72 5.37
N PRO A 96 17.07 15.00 5.61
CA PRO A 96 15.93 15.46 6.42
C PRO A 96 14.52 15.08 5.90
N GLY A 97 14.40 14.23 4.87
CA GLY A 97 13.15 13.76 4.29
C GLY A 97 12.77 12.30 4.57
N ALA A 98 13.71 11.44 4.98
CA ALA A 98 13.46 9.99 5.09
C ALA A 98 12.34 9.64 6.08
N GLY A 99 12.37 10.25 7.28
CA GLY A 99 11.29 10.08 8.27
C GLY A 99 9.95 10.67 7.81
N MET A 100 9.98 11.74 7.01
CA MET A 100 8.77 12.37 6.51
C MET A 100 8.07 11.50 5.46
N ILE A 101 8.83 10.84 4.58
CA ILE A 101 8.29 9.87 3.60
C ILE A 101 7.51 8.78 4.31
N TYR A 102 8.07 8.24 5.40
CA TYR A 102 7.42 7.22 6.20
C TYR A 102 6.12 7.71 6.84
N LEU A 103 6.18 8.86 7.52
CA LEU A 103 5.01 9.43 8.20
C LEU A 103 3.90 9.80 7.21
N VAL A 104 4.25 10.47 6.11
CA VAL A 104 3.29 10.84 5.06
C VAL A 104 2.68 9.58 4.46
N GLY A 105 3.48 8.58 4.11
CA GLY A 105 2.99 7.34 3.51
C GLY A 105 1.95 6.62 4.39
N ILE A 106 2.21 6.50 5.69
CA ILE A 106 1.27 5.87 6.62
C ILE A 106 0.03 6.73 6.83
N CYS A 107 0.19 8.02 7.12
CA CYS A 107 -0.92 8.94 7.32
C CYS A 107 -1.84 8.98 6.10
N PHE A 108 -1.27 9.07 4.90
CA PHE A 108 -2.02 9.08 3.66
C PHE A 108 -2.70 7.73 3.40
N THR A 109 -2.06 6.60 3.76
CA THR A 109 -2.72 5.28 3.75
C THR A 109 -3.97 5.25 4.62
N ILE A 110 -3.89 5.77 5.84
CA ILE A 110 -5.04 5.84 6.75
C ILE A 110 -6.15 6.70 6.14
N VAL A 111 -5.82 7.87 5.60
CA VAL A 111 -6.80 8.75 4.92
C VAL A 111 -7.46 8.04 3.74
N CYS A 112 -6.68 7.40 2.86
CA CYS A 112 -7.21 6.62 1.74
C CYS A 112 -8.14 5.48 2.22
N LEU A 113 -7.76 4.77 3.29
CA LEU A 113 -8.59 3.69 3.86
C LEU A 113 -9.92 4.22 4.40
N VAL A 114 -9.91 5.36 5.11
CA VAL A 114 -11.12 6.00 5.64
C VAL A 114 -12.04 6.41 4.50
N ILE A 115 -11.53 7.15 3.51
CA ILE A 115 -12.31 7.61 2.36
C ILE A 115 -12.89 6.40 1.60
N ALA A 116 -12.06 5.41 1.28
CA ALA A 116 -12.50 4.25 0.52
C ALA A 116 -13.52 3.40 1.29
N SER A 117 -13.40 3.32 2.63
CA SER A 117 -14.38 2.64 3.47
C SER A 117 -15.73 3.36 3.48
N ILE A 118 -15.73 4.70 3.58
CA ILE A 118 -16.96 5.51 3.51
C ILE A 118 -17.62 5.35 2.14
N VAL A 119 -16.86 5.47 1.05
CA VAL A 119 -17.37 5.26 -0.31
C VAL A 119 -18.00 3.88 -0.44
N LYS A 120 -17.33 2.84 0.08
CA LYS A 120 -17.84 1.48 0.02
C LYS A 120 -19.13 1.30 0.83
N LEU A 121 -19.20 1.89 2.02
CA LEU A 121 -20.40 1.88 2.86
C LEU A 121 -21.57 2.57 2.17
N PHE A 122 -21.34 3.74 1.56
CA PHE A 122 -22.35 4.47 0.81
C PHE A 122 -22.93 3.63 -0.34
N PHE A 123 -22.09 2.96 -1.13
CA PHE A 123 -22.54 2.05 -2.19
C PHE A 123 -23.21 0.76 -1.67
N PHE A 124 -22.96 0.37 -0.42
CA PHE A 124 -23.65 -0.74 0.21
C PHE A 124 -25.05 -0.35 0.68
N VAL A 125 -25.21 0.84 1.26
CA VAL A 125 -26.51 1.36 1.74
C VAL A 125 -27.48 1.67 0.61
N LEU A 126 -26.98 2.03 -0.58
CA LEU A 126 -27.81 2.30 -1.76
C LEU A 126 -28.31 1.05 -2.50
N LYS A 127 -27.87 -0.15 -2.11
CA LYS A 127 -28.30 -1.42 -2.70
C LYS A 127 -29.30 -2.12 -1.80
#